data_AF-A0A3M1RYD8-F1
#
_entry.id   AF-A0A3M1RYD8-F1
#
_cell.length_a   1.000
_cell.length_b   1.000
_cell.length_c   1.000
_cell.angle_alpha   90.00
_cell.angle_beta   90.00
_cell.angle_gamma   90.00
#
_symmetry.space_group_name_H-M   'P 1'
#
loop_
_entity.id
_entity.type
_entity.pdbx_description
1 polymer ?
#
loop_
_entity_poly.entity_id
_entity_poly.type
_entity_poly.pdbx_seq_one_letter_code
_entity_poly.pdbx_strand_id
1 'polypeptide(L)'
;MNADRREFLKGGGALAAALSLKYSSSSADDEAPLYGRWEDLMRRKWTWDKVVHGSRGLNCTGHCAMNIYVKNGIVWREEQQGQYGRSGEDTPDYGPRGCQKGLRHAKYMYGRQRVLYPMKRAGERGEGKWERISWEQACEEIADKFIDHAVESGPESISFAMGTQMTLKRASFASLFRFANLTGIMVPETFAGVGDLPVGAYQVLGYELPGDNMAAVFKSRTCLVWFCNPAATRIPDAHFFWEARYNGTELIVISPDFNGSA
;
A
#
# COMPACT_ATOMS: atom_id res chain seq x y z
N MET A 1 -43.67 -16.04 1.16
CA MET A 1 -44.98 -16.42 0.59
C MET A 1 -44.85 -16.35 -0.92
N ASN A 2 -45.03 -17.47 -1.62
CA ASN A 2 -44.99 -17.53 -3.08
C ASN A 2 -46.39 -17.20 -3.59
N ALA A 3 -46.59 -16.02 -4.17
CA ALA A 3 -47.82 -15.73 -4.90
C ALA A 3 -47.76 -16.44 -6.25
N ASP A 4 -48.64 -17.43 -6.45
CA ASP A 4 -48.78 -18.15 -7.72
C ASP A 4 -49.42 -17.24 -8.78
N ARG A 5 -49.01 -17.39 -10.04
CA ARG A 5 -49.47 -16.61 -11.21
C ARG A 5 -51.00 -16.60 -11.33
N ARG A 6 -51.64 -17.63 -10.79
CA ARG A 6 -53.10 -17.77 -10.74
C ARG A 6 -53.76 -16.83 -9.72
N GLU A 7 -53.11 -16.48 -8.62
CA GLU A 7 -53.61 -15.47 -7.67
C GLU A 7 -53.48 -14.05 -8.24
N PHE A 8 -52.38 -13.76 -8.94
CA PHE A 8 -52.19 -12.46 -9.61
C PHE A 8 -53.30 -12.16 -10.63
N LEU A 9 -53.69 -13.17 -11.43
CA LEU A 9 -54.77 -13.01 -12.42
C LEU A 9 -56.16 -12.89 -11.78
N LYS A 10 -56.39 -13.56 -10.64
CA LYS A 10 -57.62 -13.37 -9.86
C LYS A 10 -57.69 -11.95 -9.27
N GLY A 11 -56.56 -11.43 -8.78
CA GLY A 11 -56.45 -10.05 -8.30
C GLY A 11 -56.66 -9.01 -9.41
N GLY A 12 -56.12 -9.25 -10.61
CA GLY A 12 -56.29 -8.37 -11.77
C GLY A 12 -57.74 -8.25 -12.25
N GLY A 13 -58.51 -9.34 -12.19
CA GLY A 13 -59.94 -9.32 -12.53
C GLY A 13 -60.78 -8.53 -11.53
N ALA A 14 -60.47 -8.62 -10.22
CA ALA A 14 -61.13 -7.84 -9.18
C ALA A 14 -60.79 -6.34 -9.28
N LEU A 15 -59.55 -6.00 -9.66
CA LEU A 15 -59.12 -4.61 -9.83
C LEU A 15 -59.83 -3.91 -11.00
N ALA A 16 -60.09 -4.62 -12.10
CA ALA A 16 -60.85 -4.08 -13.23
C ALA A 16 -62.32 -3.79 -12.88
N ALA A 17 -62.92 -4.57 -11.97
CA ALA A 17 -64.27 -4.33 -11.45
C ALA A 17 -64.30 -3.22 -10.37
N ALA A 18 -63.20 -3.01 -9.63
CA ALA A 18 -63.09 -1.92 -8.66
C ALA A 18 -62.85 -0.55 -9.34
N LEU A 19 -62.18 -0.52 -10.50
CA LEU A 19 -61.94 0.70 -11.28
C LEU A 19 -63.20 1.31 -11.93
N SER A 20 -64.32 0.58 -11.98
CA SER A 20 -65.61 1.10 -12.45
C SER A 20 -66.45 1.74 -11.33
N LEU A 21 -66.08 1.57 -10.06
CA LEU A 21 -66.66 2.30 -8.93
C LEU A 21 -65.83 3.54 -8.61
N LYS A 22 -66.27 4.69 -9.12
CA LYS A 22 -65.67 6.02 -8.93
C LYS A 22 -65.61 6.54 -7.47
N TYR A 23 -65.94 5.74 -6.46
CA TYR A 23 -66.03 6.16 -5.05
C TYR A 23 -65.63 5.09 -4.01
N SER A 24 -64.69 4.20 -4.34
CA SER A 24 -64.08 3.33 -3.33
C SER A 24 -62.99 4.07 -2.55
N SER A 25 -63.14 4.16 -1.24
CA SER A 25 -62.12 4.66 -0.29
C SER A 25 -60.76 4.01 -0.53
N SER A 26 -59.67 4.79 -0.38
CA SER A 26 -58.29 4.32 -0.45
C SER A 26 -58.12 3.05 0.38
N SER A 27 -57.94 1.91 -0.28
CA SER A 27 -57.45 0.71 0.36
C SER A 27 -56.07 1.02 0.90
N ALA A 28 -55.88 0.71 2.18
CA ALA A 28 -54.63 0.84 2.92
C ALA A 28 -53.42 0.51 2.04
N ASP A 29 -52.39 1.37 2.10
CA ASP A 29 -51.06 1.03 1.63
C ASP A 29 -50.66 -0.27 2.34
N ASP A 30 -50.83 -1.40 1.66
CA ASP A 30 -50.16 -2.64 2.05
C ASP A 30 -48.67 -2.32 2.01
N GLU A 31 -48.05 -2.17 3.19
CA GLU A 31 -46.60 -2.10 3.33
C GLU A 31 -46.01 -3.31 2.64
N ALA A 32 -45.50 -3.09 1.42
CA ALA A 32 -44.77 -4.09 0.68
C ALA A 32 -43.68 -4.65 1.62
N PRO A 33 -43.54 -5.98 1.74
CA PRO A 33 -42.60 -6.57 2.68
C PRO A 33 -41.21 -5.96 2.45
N LEU A 34 -40.57 -5.51 3.54
CA LEU A 34 -39.23 -4.91 3.62
C LEU A 34 -38.14 -5.90 3.14
N TYR A 35 -38.20 -6.33 1.90
CA TYR A 35 -37.01 -6.71 1.17
C TYR A 35 -36.27 -5.41 0.94
N GLY A 36 -35.17 -5.19 1.69
CA GLY A 36 -34.30 -4.06 1.46
C GLY A 36 -34.03 -3.89 -0.03
N ARG A 37 -34.05 -2.65 -0.52
CA ARG A 37 -33.86 -2.34 -1.95
C ARG A 37 -32.57 -3.01 -2.43
N TRP A 38 -32.45 -3.31 -3.73
CA TRP A 38 -31.21 -3.87 -4.29
C TRP A 38 -29.96 -3.06 -3.90
N GLU A 39 -30.13 -1.75 -3.64
CA GLU A 39 -29.12 -0.84 -3.09
C GLU A 39 -28.55 -1.31 -1.74
N ASP A 40 -29.37 -1.92 -0.88
CA ASP A 40 -28.96 -2.41 0.44
C ASP A 40 -27.93 -3.54 0.34
N LEU A 41 -27.89 -4.26 -0.79
CA LEU A 41 -26.78 -5.18 -1.07
C LEU A 41 -25.46 -4.42 -1.23
N MET A 42 -25.46 -3.27 -1.92
CA MET A 42 -24.26 -2.45 -2.10
C MET A 42 -23.88 -1.72 -0.82
N ARG A 43 -24.86 -1.20 -0.07
CA ARG A 43 -24.63 -0.59 1.25
C ARG A 43 -24.00 -1.60 2.21
N ARG A 44 -24.50 -2.83 2.27
CA ARG A 44 -23.92 -3.92 3.10
C ARG A 44 -22.52 -4.36 2.65
N LYS A 45 -22.19 -4.24 1.35
CA LYS A 45 -20.80 -4.46 0.90
C LYS A 45 -19.88 -3.42 1.51
N TRP A 46 -20.30 -2.15 1.58
CA TRP A 46 -19.58 -1.03 2.16
C TRP A 46 -19.80 -0.85 3.67
N THR A 47 -19.49 -1.90 4.42
CA THR A 47 -19.47 -1.85 5.90
C THR A 47 -18.22 -2.53 6.43
N TRP A 48 -17.77 -2.14 7.62
CA TRP A 48 -16.57 -2.65 8.28
C TRP A 48 -16.75 -2.57 9.79
N ASP A 49 -15.94 -3.35 10.52
CA ASP A 49 -15.96 -3.40 11.99
C ASP A 49 -15.12 -2.27 12.57
N LYS A 50 -13.96 -1.99 11.95
CA LYS A 50 -13.04 -0.93 12.36
C LYS A 50 -12.12 -0.48 11.24
N VAL A 51 -11.57 0.72 11.41
CA VAL A 51 -10.51 1.29 10.58
C VAL A 51 -9.23 1.36 11.39
N VAL A 52 -8.14 0.88 10.83
CA VAL A 52 -6.80 0.95 11.43
C VAL A 52 -5.92 1.84 10.57
N HIS A 53 -5.19 2.74 11.20
CA HIS A 53 -4.19 3.55 10.51
C HIS A 53 -2.95 2.71 10.19
N GLY A 54 -2.47 2.79 8.95
CA GLY A 54 -1.25 2.10 8.54
C GLY A 54 -0.53 2.79 7.40
N SER A 55 0.65 2.27 7.08
CA SER A 55 1.46 2.71 5.94
C SER A 55 2.19 1.53 5.33
N ARG A 56 3.01 1.78 4.31
CA ARG A 56 3.76 0.77 3.55
C ARG A 56 5.25 0.92 3.74
N GLY A 57 5.81 0.01 4.51
CA GLY A 57 7.26 -0.14 4.67
C GLY A 57 7.89 -0.83 3.45
N LEU A 58 7.82 -0.14 2.31
CA LEU A 58 8.40 -0.49 1.01
C LEU A 58 9.30 0.66 0.56
N ASN A 59 10.33 0.39 -0.26
CA ASN A 59 11.21 1.43 -0.83
C ASN A 59 10.54 2.25 -1.94
N CYS A 60 9.42 2.89 -1.63
CA CYS A 60 8.64 3.62 -2.62
C CYS A 60 8.74 5.13 -2.45
N THR A 61 9.35 5.62 -1.35
CA THR A 61 9.47 7.05 -1.02
C THR A 61 8.12 7.79 -0.79
N GLY A 62 7.00 7.14 -1.07
CA GLY A 62 5.67 7.74 -0.95
C GLY A 62 5.21 7.93 0.49
N HIS A 63 5.55 7.00 1.39
CA HIS A 63 5.17 7.04 2.82
C HIS A 63 3.68 7.36 3.06
N CYS A 64 2.82 6.84 2.19
CA CYS A 64 1.41 7.21 2.17
C CYS A 64 0.71 6.67 3.42
N ALA A 65 -0.17 7.49 3.99
CA ALA A 65 -1.02 7.16 5.12
C ALA A 65 -2.28 6.49 4.57
N MET A 66 -2.63 5.34 5.14
CA MET A 66 -3.68 4.48 4.65
C MET A 66 -4.67 4.17 5.77
N ASN A 67 -5.96 4.21 5.42
CA ASN A 67 -7.03 3.63 6.21
C ASN A 67 -7.18 2.15 5.80
N ILE A 68 -6.96 1.25 6.76
CA ILE A 68 -7.09 -0.20 6.58
C ILE A 68 -8.42 -0.63 7.20
N TYR A 69 -9.32 -1.13 6.38
CA TYR A 69 -10.65 -1.53 6.79
C TYR A 69 -10.67 -3.01 7.16
N VAL A 70 -11.08 -3.31 8.39
CA VAL A 70 -11.25 -4.68 8.90
C VAL A 70 -12.72 -5.03 8.92
N LYS A 71 -13.08 -6.18 8.37
CA LYS A 71 -14.45 -6.71 8.35
C LYS A 71 -14.41 -8.20 8.66
N ASN A 72 -15.22 -8.67 9.60
CA ASN A 72 -15.22 -10.06 10.07
C ASN A 72 -13.82 -10.55 10.48
N GLY A 73 -13.04 -9.68 11.14
CA GLY A 73 -11.68 -10.00 11.58
C GLY A 73 -10.63 -10.13 10.46
N ILE A 74 -10.98 -9.88 9.20
CA ILE A 74 -10.02 -9.89 8.08
C ILE A 74 -9.82 -8.48 7.52
N VAL A 75 -8.62 -8.20 7.02
CA VAL A 75 -8.36 -6.97 6.26
C VAL A 75 -9.08 -7.08 4.93
N TRP A 76 -10.12 -6.26 4.78
CA TRP A 76 -11.03 -6.33 3.64
C TRP A 76 -10.57 -5.43 2.49
N ARG A 77 -10.21 -4.18 2.80
CA ARG A 77 -9.72 -3.20 1.81
C ARG A 77 -8.87 -2.12 2.46
N GLU A 78 -8.27 -1.31 1.61
CA GLU A 78 -7.38 -0.23 1.99
C GLU A 78 -7.74 1.00 1.14
N GLU A 79 -7.64 2.19 1.73
CA GLU A 79 -7.88 3.47 1.07
C GLU A 79 -6.86 4.48 1.57
N GLN A 80 -6.55 5.49 0.78
CA GLN A 80 -5.75 6.60 1.28
C GLN A 80 -6.48 7.27 2.45
N GLN A 81 -5.75 7.60 3.51
CA GLN A 81 -6.31 8.42 4.59
C GLN A 81 -6.43 9.88 4.13
N GLY A 82 -5.43 10.37 3.39
CA GLY A 82 -5.48 11.64 2.68
C GLY A 82 -5.46 12.91 3.55
N GLN A 83 -5.40 12.80 4.88
CA GLN A 83 -5.32 13.95 5.77
C GLN A 83 -3.87 14.15 6.18
N TYR A 84 -3.22 15.11 5.53
CA TYR A 84 -1.86 15.53 5.82
C TYR A 84 -1.87 16.93 6.43
N GLY A 85 -0.75 17.32 7.05
CA GLY A 85 -0.55 18.72 7.41
C GLY A 85 -0.53 19.60 6.16
N ARG A 86 -0.96 20.85 6.30
CA ARG A 86 -0.96 21.81 5.19
C ARG A 86 0.46 22.09 4.72
N SER A 87 0.67 22.16 3.40
CA SER A 87 1.97 22.48 2.79
C SER A 87 2.32 23.98 2.81
N GLY A 88 1.32 24.82 3.11
CA GLY A 88 1.40 26.28 3.09
C GLY A 88 0.04 26.91 2.80
N GLU A 89 0.00 28.24 2.67
CA GLU A 89 -1.21 28.94 2.20
C GLU A 89 -1.31 28.94 0.68
N ASP A 90 -0.17 28.96 -0.01
CA ASP A 90 -0.02 29.14 -1.45
C ASP A 90 0.33 27.83 -2.18
N THR A 91 0.33 26.70 -1.49
CA THR A 91 0.90 25.44 -2.00
C THR A 91 -0.10 24.29 -1.86
N PRO A 92 -0.23 23.41 -2.87
CA PRO A 92 -1.06 22.22 -2.78
C PRO A 92 -0.69 21.31 -1.59
N ASP A 93 -1.70 20.73 -0.97
CA ASP A 93 -1.51 19.76 0.09
C ASP A 93 -1.13 18.38 -0.48
N TYR A 94 -0.44 17.59 0.33
CA TYR A 94 -0.03 16.24 -0.05
C TYR A 94 -1.20 15.25 -0.29
N GLY A 95 -2.39 15.55 0.23
CA GLY A 95 -3.52 14.64 0.13
C GLY A 95 -3.99 14.43 -1.32
N PRO A 96 -4.38 13.20 -1.73
CA PRO A 96 -4.52 11.99 -0.92
C PRO A 96 -3.27 11.09 -0.87
N ARG A 97 -2.22 11.36 -1.66
CA ARG A 97 -1.11 10.42 -1.96
C ARG A 97 -1.64 9.06 -2.45
N GLY A 98 -0.87 8.00 -2.23
CA GLY A 98 -1.21 6.62 -2.61
C GLY A 98 -0.80 6.26 -4.04
N CYS A 99 -0.89 4.96 -4.35
CA CYS A 99 -0.68 4.45 -5.71
C CYS A 99 -1.38 3.10 -5.90
N GLN A 100 -1.43 2.62 -7.13
CA GLN A 100 -2.01 1.34 -7.51
C GLN A 100 -1.42 0.12 -6.79
N LYS A 101 -0.13 0.18 -6.41
CA LYS A 101 0.53 -0.86 -5.60
C LYS A 101 0.11 -0.76 -4.12
N GLY A 102 -0.01 0.48 -3.65
CA GLY A 102 -0.57 0.81 -2.34
C GLY A 102 -1.96 0.21 -2.16
N LEU A 103 -2.87 0.42 -3.09
CA LEU A 103 -4.26 0.00 -2.88
C LEU A 103 -4.51 -1.52 -2.97
N ARG A 104 -3.47 -2.35 -3.14
CA ARG A 104 -3.60 -3.82 -3.30
C ARG A 104 -2.76 -4.65 -2.32
N HIS A 105 -2.24 -4.07 -1.25
CA HIS A 105 -1.30 -4.80 -0.39
C HIS A 105 -1.96 -5.82 0.53
N ALA A 106 -3.23 -5.63 0.88
CA ALA A 106 -4.04 -6.66 1.54
C ALA A 106 -3.98 -8.02 0.78
N LYS A 107 -3.75 -8.01 -0.54
CA LYS A 107 -3.57 -9.24 -1.32
C LYS A 107 -2.34 -10.05 -0.94
N TYR A 108 -1.27 -9.44 -0.42
CA TYR A 108 -0.11 -10.17 0.09
C TYR A 108 -0.41 -10.89 1.41
N MET A 109 -1.38 -10.41 2.19
CA MET A 109 -1.77 -11.07 3.45
C MET A 109 -2.46 -12.41 3.21
N TYR A 110 -3.13 -12.60 2.07
CA TYR A 110 -3.91 -13.81 1.80
C TYR A 110 -3.51 -14.50 0.50
N GLY A 111 -2.46 -14.01 -0.15
CA GLY A 111 -1.95 -14.54 -1.40
C GLY A 111 -1.15 -15.83 -1.20
N ARG A 112 -1.06 -16.64 -2.27
CA ARG A 112 -0.33 -17.92 -2.29
C ARG A 112 1.17 -17.75 -1.97
N GLN A 113 1.70 -16.55 -2.18
CA GLN A 113 3.09 -16.18 -1.91
C GLN A 113 3.39 -15.92 -0.43
N ARG A 114 2.38 -15.93 0.46
CA ARG A 114 2.61 -15.66 1.89
C ARG A 114 3.37 -16.81 2.53
N VAL A 115 4.54 -16.50 3.11
CA VAL A 115 5.26 -17.42 3.99
C VAL A 115 4.50 -17.51 5.32
N LEU A 116 4.02 -18.71 5.65
CA LEU A 116 3.19 -18.96 6.84
C LEU A 116 3.99 -19.58 7.99
N TYR A 117 5.03 -20.34 7.67
CA TYR A 117 5.81 -21.12 8.63
C TYR A 117 7.30 -20.98 8.33
N PRO A 118 8.18 -21.21 9.32
CA PRO A 118 9.57 -21.50 9.07
C PRO A 118 9.72 -22.70 8.13
N MET A 119 10.60 -22.57 7.14
CA MET A 119 10.82 -23.58 6.11
C MET A 119 12.33 -23.85 5.97
N LYS A 120 12.71 -25.12 5.90
CA LYS A 120 14.07 -25.59 5.61
C LYS A 120 14.13 -26.12 4.18
N ARG A 121 15.24 -25.88 3.50
CA ARG A 121 15.46 -26.37 2.13
C ARG A 121 15.61 -27.90 2.16
N ALA A 122 14.90 -28.59 1.27
CA ALA A 122 14.89 -30.06 1.15
C ALA A 122 15.48 -30.61 -0.18
N GLY A 123 16.08 -29.73 -0.99
CA GLY A 123 16.75 -30.07 -2.25
C GLY A 123 17.81 -29.02 -2.58
N GLU A 124 18.28 -28.91 -3.82
CA GLU A 124 19.30 -27.91 -4.18
C GLU A 124 18.77 -26.47 -4.14
N ARG A 125 19.69 -25.50 -3.98
CA ARG A 125 19.31 -24.07 -3.95
C ARG A 125 18.64 -23.69 -5.28
N GLY A 126 17.44 -23.11 -5.18
CA GLY A 126 16.63 -22.71 -6.34
C GLY A 126 15.57 -23.72 -6.79
N GLU A 127 15.56 -24.95 -6.28
CA GLU A 127 14.58 -25.98 -6.69
C GLU A 127 13.16 -25.76 -6.13
N GLY A 128 12.99 -24.87 -5.14
CA GLY A 128 11.69 -24.63 -4.52
C GLY A 128 11.17 -25.79 -3.65
N LYS A 129 12.04 -26.74 -3.26
CA LYS A 129 11.71 -27.85 -2.36
C LYS A 129 11.94 -27.44 -0.90
N TRP A 130 10.87 -27.46 -0.11
CA TRP A 130 10.88 -26.99 1.27
C TRP A 130 10.19 -27.96 2.21
N GLU A 131 10.77 -28.12 3.40
CA GLU A 131 10.19 -28.82 4.53
C GLU A 131 9.80 -27.81 5.60
N ARG A 132 8.61 -27.95 6.19
CA ARG A 132 8.17 -27.09 7.29
C ARG A 132 8.87 -27.53 8.57
N ILE A 133 9.42 -26.57 9.31
CA ILE A 133 10.04 -26.79 10.62
C ILE A 133 9.41 -25.89 11.69
N SER A 134 9.69 -26.16 12.98
CA SER A 134 9.26 -25.29 14.07
C SER A 134 10.11 -24.01 14.15
N TRP A 135 9.62 -23.02 14.90
CA TRP A 135 10.41 -21.81 15.15
C TRP A 135 11.63 -22.13 16.03
N GLU A 136 11.48 -23.01 17.01
CA GLU A 136 12.53 -23.44 17.91
C GLU A 136 13.68 -24.07 17.13
N GLN A 137 13.37 -25.04 16.25
CA GLN A 137 14.38 -25.68 15.40
C GLN A 137 15.04 -24.69 14.45
N ALA A 138 14.26 -23.79 13.82
CA ALA A 138 14.82 -22.79 12.93
C ALA A 138 15.79 -21.84 13.65
N CYS A 139 15.42 -21.39 14.85
CA CYS A 139 16.25 -20.50 15.65
C CYS A 139 17.53 -21.20 16.15
N GLU A 140 17.42 -22.44 16.63
CA GLU A 140 18.54 -23.23 17.14
C GLU A 140 19.55 -23.53 16.02
N GLU A 141 19.10 -24.06 14.88
CA GLU A 141 19.99 -24.37 13.75
C GLU A 141 20.69 -23.11 13.20
N ILE A 142 20.00 -21.96 13.15
CA ILE A 142 20.61 -20.69 12.73
C ILE A 142 21.62 -20.21 13.76
N ALA A 143 21.30 -20.28 15.05
CA ALA A 143 22.20 -19.86 16.12
C ALA A 143 23.47 -20.72 16.18
N ASP A 144 23.34 -22.03 16.06
CA ASP A 144 24.48 -22.96 16.04
C ASP A 144 25.43 -22.61 14.89
N LYS A 145 24.90 -22.47 13.66
CA LYS A 145 25.72 -22.10 12.49
C LYS A 145 26.35 -20.73 12.64
N PHE A 146 25.62 -19.78 13.23
CA PHE A 146 26.14 -18.46 13.51
C PHE A 146 27.34 -18.53 14.47
N ILE A 147 27.23 -19.28 15.57
CA ILE A 147 28.29 -19.44 16.56
C ILE A 147 29.48 -20.19 15.97
N ASP A 148 29.24 -21.30 15.25
CA ASP A 148 30.28 -22.08 14.56
C ASP A 148 31.17 -21.17 13.71
N HIS A 149 30.56 -20.37 12.82
CA HIS A 149 31.28 -19.47 11.94
C HIS A 149 31.94 -18.30 12.67
N ALA A 150 31.28 -17.74 13.68
CA ALA A 150 31.84 -16.65 14.46
C ALA A 150 33.08 -17.07 15.26
N VAL A 151 33.11 -18.31 15.77
CA VAL A 151 34.26 -18.86 16.52
C VAL A 151 35.37 -19.31 15.57
N GLU A 152 35.04 -19.99 14.47
CA GLU A 152 36.03 -20.54 13.54
C GLU A 152 36.70 -19.46 12.69
N SER A 153 35.93 -18.51 12.16
CA SER A 153 36.35 -17.55 11.12
C SER A 153 36.20 -16.08 11.54
N GLY A 154 35.78 -15.82 12.77
CA GLY A 154 35.47 -14.48 13.27
C GLY A 154 34.08 -13.99 12.86
N PRO A 155 33.46 -13.09 13.63
CA PRO A 155 32.12 -12.55 13.34
C PRO A 155 32.07 -11.77 12.01
N GLU A 156 33.18 -11.24 11.53
CA GLU A 156 33.30 -10.54 10.25
C GLU A 156 33.03 -11.44 9.02
N SER A 157 33.13 -12.77 9.18
CA SER A 157 32.77 -13.75 8.15
C SER A 157 31.26 -13.84 7.91
N ILE A 158 30.46 -13.30 8.83
CA ILE A 158 29.01 -13.30 8.79
C ILE A 158 28.51 -11.92 8.38
N SER A 159 27.47 -11.90 7.55
CA SER A 159 26.84 -10.67 7.10
C SER A 159 25.35 -10.88 6.85
N PHE A 160 24.59 -9.80 6.81
CA PHE A 160 23.22 -9.82 6.33
C PHE A 160 22.98 -8.67 5.34
N ALA A 161 22.18 -8.95 4.32
CA ALA A 161 21.65 -7.93 3.44
C ALA A 161 20.30 -7.46 4.00
N MET A 162 20.24 -6.23 4.51
CA MET A 162 18.99 -5.64 5.00
C MET A 162 17.94 -5.41 3.89
N GLY A 163 18.36 -5.54 2.62
CA GLY A 163 17.53 -5.28 1.45
C GLY A 163 17.11 -3.81 1.36
N THR A 164 16.21 -3.51 0.43
CA THR A 164 15.78 -2.14 0.16
C THR A 164 14.66 -1.66 1.08
N GLN A 165 14.27 -2.41 2.12
CA GLN A 165 13.08 -2.10 2.90
C GLN A 165 13.09 -0.70 3.56
N MET A 166 14.26 -0.05 3.59
CA MET A 166 14.54 1.32 4.03
C MET A 166 14.07 1.61 5.46
N THR A 167 14.53 2.74 5.97
CA THR A 167 14.34 3.33 7.31
C THR A 167 12.88 3.46 7.80
N LEU A 168 11.87 3.00 7.07
CA LEU A 168 10.45 3.20 7.40
C LEU A 168 9.93 2.28 8.48
N LYS A 169 10.41 1.04 8.51
CA LYS A 169 10.15 0.15 9.63
C LYS A 169 11.26 0.31 10.66
N ARG A 170 11.33 1.49 11.28
CA ARG A 170 12.39 1.85 12.24
C ARG A 170 12.62 0.76 13.30
N ALA A 171 11.55 0.13 13.79
CA ALA A 171 11.66 -0.98 14.73
C ALA A 171 12.34 -2.22 14.14
N SER A 172 11.90 -2.69 12.95
CA SER A 172 12.51 -3.84 12.26
C SER A 172 13.97 -3.58 11.86
N PHE A 173 14.26 -2.34 11.45
CA PHE A 173 15.60 -1.90 11.16
C PHE A 173 16.47 -1.89 12.42
N ALA A 174 15.99 -1.28 13.50
CA ALA A 174 16.72 -1.21 14.77
C ALA A 174 17.00 -2.59 15.36
N SER A 175 16.10 -3.57 15.22
CA SER A 175 16.37 -4.93 15.70
C SER A 175 17.53 -5.61 14.97
N LEU A 176 17.63 -5.43 13.64
CA LEU A 176 18.70 -6.03 12.84
C LEU A 176 20.05 -5.38 13.15
N PHE A 177 20.10 -4.04 13.18
CA PHE A 177 21.34 -3.33 13.50
C PHE A 177 21.79 -3.52 14.95
N ARG A 178 20.83 -3.65 15.88
CA ARG A 178 21.16 -3.99 17.28
C ARG A 178 21.79 -5.37 17.36
N PHE A 179 21.22 -6.37 16.67
CA PHE A 179 21.82 -7.70 16.60
C PHE A 179 23.24 -7.62 16.04
N ALA A 180 23.41 -6.91 14.92
CA ALA A 180 24.71 -6.81 14.26
C ALA A 180 25.79 -6.13 15.13
N ASN A 181 25.44 -5.04 15.81
CA ASN A 181 26.34 -4.34 16.72
C ASN A 181 26.73 -5.19 17.93
N LEU A 182 25.81 -6.03 18.44
CA LEU A 182 26.09 -6.90 19.58
C LEU A 182 26.98 -8.08 19.18
N THR A 183 26.82 -8.59 17.97
CA THR A 183 27.58 -9.77 17.50
C THR A 183 28.87 -9.40 16.76
N GLY A 184 29.06 -8.13 16.39
CA GLY A 184 30.22 -7.66 15.64
C GLY A 184 30.26 -8.08 14.17
N ILE A 185 29.12 -8.47 13.59
CA ILE A 185 29.07 -8.90 12.17
C ILE A 185 29.13 -7.69 11.24
N MET A 186 29.62 -7.91 10.03
CA MET A 186 29.75 -6.84 9.04
C MET A 186 28.44 -6.59 8.30
N VAL A 187 28.02 -5.32 8.26
CA VAL A 187 26.83 -4.88 7.51
C VAL A 187 27.28 -4.08 6.31
N PRO A 188 26.98 -4.53 5.07
CA PRO A 188 27.35 -3.79 3.88
C PRO A 188 26.49 -2.53 3.73
N GLU A 189 27.08 -1.47 3.18
CA GLU A 189 26.36 -0.25 2.89
C GLU A 189 25.37 -0.48 1.73
N THR A 190 24.09 -0.20 1.98
CA THR A 190 23.02 -0.61 1.05
C THR A 190 22.61 0.46 0.06
N PHE A 191 22.81 1.73 0.38
CA PHE A 191 22.42 2.85 -0.47
C PHE A 191 23.29 2.91 -1.71
N ALA A 192 24.61 2.73 -1.53
CA ALA A 192 25.54 2.54 -2.64
C ALA A 192 25.30 1.22 -3.38
N GLY A 193 24.94 0.15 -2.67
CA GLY A 193 24.70 -1.18 -3.26
C GLY A 193 23.56 -1.22 -4.28
N VAL A 194 22.58 -0.31 -4.18
CA VAL A 194 21.50 -0.15 -5.17
C VAL A 194 21.75 0.96 -6.18
N GLY A 195 22.86 1.70 -6.04
CA GLY A 195 23.21 2.82 -6.92
C GLY A 195 22.46 4.12 -6.63
N ASP A 196 21.71 4.22 -5.52
CA ASP A 196 20.94 5.42 -5.20
C ASP A 196 21.76 6.47 -4.40
N LEU A 197 22.92 6.09 -3.84
CA LEU A 197 23.81 7.04 -3.15
C LEU A 197 24.34 8.10 -4.14
N PRO A 198 23.99 9.39 -3.99
CA PRO A 198 24.43 10.43 -4.91
C PRO A 198 25.85 10.87 -4.57
N VAL A 199 26.83 10.09 -5.02
CA VAL A 199 28.26 10.30 -4.75
C VAL A 199 28.72 11.72 -5.11
N GLY A 200 28.23 12.28 -6.23
CA GLY A 200 28.55 13.64 -6.62
C GLY A 200 28.08 14.70 -5.62
N ALA A 201 26.88 14.54 -5.05
CA ALA A 201 26.37 15.45 -4.01
C ALA A 201 27.22 15.37 -2.74
N TYR A 202 27.57 14.15 -2.31
CA TYR A 202 28.43 13.94 -1.15
C TYR A 202 29.83 14.53 -1.35
N GLN A 203 30.44 14.35 -2.53
CA GLN A 203 31.76 14.89 -2.86
C GLN A 203 31.80 16.42 -2.86
N VAL A 204 30.72 17.07 -3.34
CA VAL A 204 30.66 18.54 -3.46
C VAL A 204 30.25 19.21 -2.15
N LEU A 205 29.27 18.64 -1.43
CA LEU A 205 28.62 19.30 -0.28
C LEU A 205 28.99 18.67 1.07
N GLY A 206 29.63 17.49 1.09
CA GLY A 206 29.82 16.70 2.31
C GLY A 206 28.50 16.17 2.89
N TYR A 207 27.41 16.19 2.12
CA TYR A 207 26.07 15.79 2.53
C TYR A 207 25.39 14.96 1.44
N GLU A 208 24.84 13.81 1.82
CA GLU A 208 24.34 12.81 0.87
C GLU A 208 22.98 13.17 0.28
N LEU A 209 22.09 13.85 1.02
CA LEU A 209 20.72 14.10 0.56
C LEU A 209 20.36 15.60 0.58
N PRO A 210 21.06 16.44 -0.20
CA PRO A 210 20.73 17.86 -0.33
C PRO A 210 19.46 18.03 -1.18
N GLY A 211 18.30 17.88 -0.54
CA GLY A 211 17.01 18.01 -1.20
C GLY A 211 16.00 18.77 -0.35
N ASP A 212 14.97 19.28 -1.02
CA ASP A 212 13.80 19.87 -0.38
C ASP A 212 12.60 18.92 -0.51
N ASN A 213 11.48 19.29 0.09
CA ASN A 213 10.22 18.60 -0.07
C ASN A 213 9.54 18.98 -1.41
N MET A 214 8.50 18.23 -1.78
CA MET A 214 7.83 18.39 -3.08
C MET A 214 7.09 19.72 -3.27
N ALA A 215 6.76 20.44 -2.18
CA ALA A 215 6.19 21.77 -2.28
C ALA A 215 7.15 22.77 -2.96
N ALA A 216 8.47 22.53 -2.88
CA ALA A 216 9.46 23.36 -3.57
C ALA A 216 9.30 23.34 -5.10
N VAL A 217 8.81 22.23 -5.68
CA VAL A 217 8.52 22.15 -7.11
C VAL A 217 7.43 23.16 -7.50
N PHE A 218 6.36 23.24 -6.72
CA PHE A 218 5.25 24.17 -6.96
C PHE A 218 5.67 25.65 -6.85
N LYS A 219 6.64 25.93 -5.99
CA LYS A 219 7.19 27.28 -5.77
C LYS A 219 8.26 27.69 -6.79
N SER A 220 8.75 26.75 -7.60
CA SER A 220 9.78 27.02 -8.59
C SER A 220 9.22 27.74 -9.82
N ARG A 221 10.01 28.60 -10.47
CA ARG A 221 9.66 29.15 -11.78
C ARG A 221 10.01 28.23 -12.94
N THR A 222 11.06 27.42 -12.74
CA THR A 222 11.52 26.42 -13.71
C THR A 222 11.96 25.19 -12.92
N CYS A 223 11.54 24.00 -13.35
CA CYS A 223 11.97 22.74 -12.76
C CYS A 223 12.43 21.77 -13.87
N LEU A 224 13.66 21.29 -13.73
CA LEU A 224 14.28 20.31 -14.60
C LEU A 224 13.99 18.90 -14.06
N VAL A 225 13.23 18.12 -14.80
CA VAL A 225 13.03 16.69 -14.55
C VAL A 225 14.09 15.93 -15.35
N TRP A 226 15.26 15.79 -14.75
CA TRP A 226 16.45 15.26 -15.43
C TRP A 226 16.70 13.79 -15.10
N PHE A 227 16.60 12.91 -16.10
CA PHE A 227 16.69 11.44 -15.97
C PHE A 227 15.75 10.87 -14.89
N CYS A 228 14.59 11.52 -14.72
CA CYS A 228 13.56 11.16 -13.75
C CYS A 228 12.23 10.90 -14.46
N ASN A 229 11.39 10.06 -13.84
CA ASN A 229 10.03 9.78 -14.32
C ASN A 229 9.02 9.87 -13.17
N PRO A 230 8.76 11.07 -12.63
CA PRO A 230 7.85 11.26 -11.49
C PRO A 230 6.46 10.68 -11.72
N ALA A 231 5.96 10.65 -12.96
CA ALA A 231 4.68 10.03 -13.28
C ALA A 231 4.61 8.53 -12.92
N ALA A 232 5.74 7.81 -12.98
CA ALA A 232 5.80 6.38 -12.66
C ALA A 232 6.46 6.07 -11.30
N THR A 233 7.49 6.83 -10.93
CA THR A 233 8.33 6.56 -9.76
C THR A 233 8.02 7.45 -8.57
N ARG A 234 7.30 8.57 -8.77
CA ARG A 234 6.80 9.48 -7.72
C ARG A 234 5.32 9.78 -7.85
N ILE A 235 4.54 8.76 -8.21
CA ILE A 235 3.07 8.81 -8.37
C ILE A 235 2.35 9.64 -7.29
N PRO A 236 2.55 9.42 -5.97
CA PRO A 236 1.81 10.17 -4.95
C PRO A 236 2.21 11.65 -4.85
N ASP A 237 3.31 12.05 -5.48
CA ASP A 237 3.85 13.42 -5.50
C ASP A 237 3.76 14.06 -6.89
N ALA A 238 3.37 13.31 -7.93
CA ALA A 238 3.40 13.77 -9.31
C ALA A 238 2.49 14.99 -9.53
N HIS A 239 1.45 15.13 -8.72
CA HIS A 239 0.54 16.27 -8.79
C HIS A 239 1.26 17.62 -8.60
N PHE A 240 2.29 17.69 -7.75
CA PHE A 240 3.06 18.93 -7.55
C PHE A 240 3.70 19.43 -8.85
N PHE A 241 4.18 18.52 -9.71
CA PHE A 241 4.73 18.91 -11.02
C PHE A 241 3.62 19.45 -11.93
N TRP A 242 2.48 18.77 -12.00
CA TRP A 242 1.40 19.15 -12.91
C TRP A 242 0.69 20.43 -12.49
N GLU A 243 0.48 20.61 -11.20
CA GLU A 243 -0.12 21.81 -10.61
C GLU A 243 0.84 23.00 -10.72
N ALA A 244 2.15 22.78 -10.58
CA ALA A 244 3.16 23.83 -10.80
C ALA A 244 3.05 24.44 -12.21
N ARG A 245 2.80 23.62 -13.26
CA ARG A 245 2.59 24.15 -14.62
C ARG A 245 1.42 25.11 -14.71
N TYR A 246 0.32 24.82 -14.02
CA TYR A 246 -0.84 25.72 -13.97
C TYR A 246 -0.54 26.99 -13.16
N ASN A 247 0.44 26.94 -12.25
CA ASN A 247 0.97 28.09 -11.53
C ASN A 247 2.08 28.84 -12.30
N GLY A 248 2.31 28.50 -13.58
CA GLY A 248 3.28 29.18 -14.44
C GLY A 248 4.72 28.65 -14.36
N THR A 249 4.96 27.53 -13.67
CA THR A 249 6.26 26.86 -13.67
C THR A 249 6.55 26.24 -15.03
N GLU A 250 7.72 26.54 -15.60
CA GLU A 250 8.25 25.83 -16.76
C GLU A 250 8.82 24.46 -16.34
N LEU A 251 8.21 23.38 -16.84
CA LEU A 251 8.72 22.02 -16.64
C LEU A 251 9.47 21.55 -17.89
N ILE A 252 10.74 21.20 -17.70
CA ILE A 252 11.62 20.69 -18.76
C ILE A 252 12.01 19.26 -18.42
N VAL A 253 11.66 18.31 -19.28
CA VAL A 253 11.99 16.89 -19.10
C VAL A 253 13.18 16.52 -19.97
N ILE A 254 14.22 15.98 -19.34
CA ILE A 254 15.42 15.50 -20.03
C ILE A 254 15.50 13.99 -19.81
N SER A 255 15.16 13.24 -20.85
CA SER A 255 15.19 11.76 -20.85
C SER A 255 15.59 11.28 -22.25
N PRO A 256 16.33 10.15 -22.36
CA PRO A 256 16.68 9.57 -23.66
C PRO A 256 15.47 8.94 -24.37
N ASP A 257 14.45 8.54 -23.61
CA ASP A 257 13.19 7.95 -24.05
C ASP A 257 12.00 8.89 -23.79
N PHE A 258 10.92 8.72 -24.56
CA PHE A 258 9.65 9.43 -24.33
C PHE A 258 8.86 8.75 -23.20
N ASN A 259 9.26 9.06 -21.96
CA ASN A 259 8.71 8.45 -20.76
C ASN A 259 7.38 9.09 -20.31
N GLY A 260 6.70 8.49 -19.34
CA GLY A 260 5.38 8.96 -18.89
C GLY A 260 5.32 10.36 -18.24
N SER A 261 6.46 11.01 -18.04
CA SER A 261 6.55 12.40 -17.57
C SER A 261 6.80 13.42 -18.69
N ALA A 262 7.21 12.96 -19.88
CA ALA A 262 7.48 13.78 -21.07
C ALA A 262 6.20 14.15 -21.85
#